data_AF-A0A842HSI6-F1
#
_entry.id   AF-A0A842HSI6-F1
#
_cell.length_a   1.000
_cell.length_b   1.000
_cell.length_c   1.000
_cell.angle_alpha   90.00
_cell.angle_beta   90.00
_cell.angle_gamma   90.00
#
_symmetry.space_group_name_H-M   'P 1'
#
loop_
_entity.id
_entity.type
_entity.pdbx_description
1 polymer ?
#
loop_
_entity_poly.entity_id
_entity_poly.type
_entity_poly.pdbx_seq_one_letter_code
_entity_poly.pdbx_strand_id
1 'polypeptide(L)'
;MPFGELVRLPSSDKALVSRTLRILEQRGFCSVQPEPGGNRKKLVCVASEAGTDLYEQIMPVAQKYQANVLAQLDEPERVALYTALMKLRKAADAGLLRVPPGSASAD
;
A
#
# COMPACT_ATOMS: atom_id res chain seq x y z
N MET A 1 2.85 -13.64 0.57
CA MET A 1 2.97 -12.79 -0.63
C MET A 1 4.44 -12.48 -0.91
N PRO A 2 4.93 -12.55 -2.16
CA PRO A 2 6.30 -12.15 -2.51
C PRO A 2 6.58 -10.67 -2.19
N PHE A 3 7.76 -10.37 -1.65
CA PHE A 3 8.15 -8.99 -1.31
C PHE A 3 8.14 -8.06 -2.53
N GLY A 4 8.52 -8.57 -3.71
CA GLY A 4 8.48 -7.79 -4.95
C GLY A 4 7.07 -7.35 -5.35
N GLU A 5 6.04 -8.11 -4.99
CA GLU A 5 4.64 -7.73 -5.20
C GLU A 5 4.16 -6.73 -4.14
N LEU A 6 4.63 -6.87 -2.90
CA LEU A 6 4.40 -5.89 -1.82
C LEU A 6 5.01 -4.52 -2.10
N VAL A 7 5.98 -4.40 -2.98
CA VAL A 7 6.55 -3.10 -3.41
C VAL A 7 5.78 -2.51 -4.59
N ARG A 8 5.03 -3.33 -5.34
CA ARG A 8 4.24 -2.88 -6.49
C ARG A 8 2.83 -2.44 -6.11
N LEU A 9 2.26 -3.01 -5.04
CA LEU A 9 0.90 -2.72 -4.59
C LEU A 9 0.75 -1.33 -3.91
N PRO A 10 1.62 -0.95 -2.96
CA PRO A 10 1.75 0.44 -2.55
C PRO A 10 2.63 1.14 -3.58
N SER A 11 2.20 2.29 -4.10
CA SER A 11 3.07 3.20 -4.85
C SER A 11 4.16 3.85 -3.96
N SER A 12 4.58 3.15 -2.90
CA SER A 12 5.53 3.60 -1.89
C SER A 12 6.93 3.09 -2.22
N ASP A 13 7.94 3.89 -1.89
CA ASP A 13 9.34 3.51 -2.01
C ASP A 13 9.61 2.15 -1.32
N LYS A 14 10.42 1.32 -1.97
CA LYS A 14 10.94 0.04 -1.46
C LYS A 14 11.55 0.19 -0.05
N ALA A 15 12.19 1.32 0.24
CA ALA A 15 12.72 1.62 1.57
C ALA A 15 11.62 1.73 2.63
N LEU A 16 10.50 2.38 2.30
CA LEU A 16 9.35 2.51 3.19
C LEU A 16 8.68 1.16 3.43
N VAL A 17 8.49 0.36 2.37
CA VAL A 17 7.93 -1.01 2.48
C VAL A 17 8.80 -1.88 3.39
N SER A 18 10.13 -1.84 3.20
CA SER A 18 11.06 -2.59 4.05
C SER A 18 11.00 -2.16 5.52
N ARG A 19 10.98 -0.85 5.79
CA ARG A 19 10.91 -0.31 7.15
C ARG A 19 9.60 -0.68 7.84
N THR A 20 8.48 -0.57 7.13
CA THR A 20 7.15 -0.94 7.65
C THR A 20 7.09 -2.43 7.97
N LEU A 21 7.56 -3.30 7.06
CA LEU A 21 7.58 -4.75 7.31
C LEU A 21 8.45 -5.13 8.50
N ARG A 22 9.60 -4.46 8.70
CA ARG A 22 10.44 -4.67 9.87
C ARG A 22 9.73 -4.32 11.18
N ILE A 23 8.96 -3.23 11.19
CA ILE A 23 8.17 -2.82 12.37
C ILE A 23 7.05 -3.85 12.64
N LEU A 24 6.36 -4.31 11.59
CA LEU A 24 5.31 -5.31 11.72
C LEU A 24 5.86 -6.66 12.21
N GLU A 25 7.04 -7.07 11.73
CA GLU A 25 7.72 -8.28 12.18
C GLU A 25 8.19 -8.17 13.63
N GLN A 26 8.80 -7.04 14.02
CA GLN A 26 9.18 -6.78 15.43
C GLN A 26 7.99 -6.82 16.39
N ARG A 27 6.79 -6.48 15.90
CA ARG A 27 5.55 -6.53 16.67
C ARG A 27 4.82 -7.88 16.57
N GLY A 28 5.38 -8.85 15.83
CA GLY A 28 4.82 -10.19 15.68
C GLY A 28 3.61 -10.29 14.76
N PHE A 29 3.36 -9.29 13.90
CA PHE A 29 2.21 -9.28 12.98
C PHE A 29 2.50 -9.91 11.62
N CYS A 30 3.77 -10.10 11.26
CA CYS A 30 4.18 -10.83 10.07
C CYS A 30 5.55 -11.47 10.25
N SER A 31 5.92 -12.35 9.34
CA SER A 31 7.29 -12.86 9.17
C SER A 31 7.75 -12.65 7.74
N VAL A 32 9.03 -12.32 7.56
CA VAL A 32 9.66 -12.23 6.25
C VAL A 32 10.69 -13.35 6.13
N GLN A 33 10.43 -14.31 5.24
CA GLN A 33 11.27 -15.50 5.09
C GLN A 33 11.66 -15.74 3.62
N PRO A 34 12.79 -16.42 3.35
CA PRO A 34 13.12 -16.86 2.01
C PRO A 34 12.00 -17.73 1.42
N GLU A 35 11.78 -17.62 0.12
CA GLU A 35 10.81 -18.45 -0.60
C GLU A 35 11.16 -19.95 -0.46
N PRO A 36 10.22 -20.80 0.01
CA PRO A 36 10.46 -22.24 0.14
C PRO A 36 10.80 -22.87 -1.22
N GLY A 37 11.93 -23.57 -1.32
CA GLY A 37 12.38 -24.19 -2.57
C GLY A 37 12.87 -23.22 -3.65
N GLY A 38 12.91 -21.91 -3.35
CA GLY A 38 13.32 -20.86 -4.27
C GLY A 38 14.76 -20.37 -4.07
N ASN A 39 15.14 -19.40 -4.90
CA ASN A 39 16.41 -18.70 -4.76
C ASN A 39 16.40 -17.87 -3.47
N ARG A 40 17.42 -18.00 -2.60
CA ARG A 40 17.52 -17.29 -1.28
C ARG A 40 17.32 -15.77 -1.36
N LYS A 41 17.42 -15.19 -2.56
CA LYS A 41 17.19 -13.75 -2.83
C LYS A 41 15.71 -13.36 -2.92
N LYS A 42 14.78 -14.32 -3.01
CA LYS A 42 13.33 -14.05 -3.03
C LYS A 42 12.77 -14.19 -1.62
N LEU A 43 12.22 -13.09 -1.10
CA LEU A 43 11.58 -13.03 0.21
C LEU A 43 10.07 -13.08 0.06
N VAL A 44 9.42 -13.78 0.99
CA VAL A 44 7.97 -13.89 1.12
C VAL A 44 7.60 -13.34 2.49
N CYS A 45 6.64 -12.41 2.51
CA CYS A 45 6.00 -11.96 3.73
C CYS A 45 4.76 -12.82 3.99
N VAL A 46 4.60 -13.28 5.23
CA VAL A 46 3.47 -14.06 5.70
C VAL A 46 2.88 -13.33 6.90
N ALA A 47 1.56 -13.07 6.89
CA ALA A 47 0.88 -12.53 8.05
C ALA A 47 0.85 -13.59 9.16
N SER A 48 1.07 -13.18 10.41
CA SER A 48 0.85 -14.07 11.54
C SER A 48 -0.65 -14.17 11.87
N GLU A 49 -1.01 -15.10 12.74
CA GLU A 49 -2.36 -15.17 13.32
C GLU A 49 -2.73 -13.84 14.00
N ALA A 50 -1.87 -13.34 14.90
CA ALA A 50 -2.08 -12.04 15.55
C ALA A 50 -2.18 -10.86 14.58
N GLY A 51 -1.45 -10.91 13.45
CA GLY A 51 -1.56 -9.89 12.40
C GLY A 51 -2.88 -9.97 11.64
N THR A 52 -3.40 -11.19 11.43
CA THR A 52 -4.68 -11.45 10.78
C THR A 52 -5.83 -11.04 11.70
N ASP A 53 -5.78 -11.40 12.98
CA ASP A 53 -6.76 -10.99 13.99
C ASP A 53 -6.85 -9.46 14.11
N LEU A 54 -5.70 -8.79 14.16
CA LEU A 54 -5.66 -7.33 14.18
C LEU A 54 -6.27 -6.75 12.91
N TYR A 55 -5.95 -7.31 11.73
CA TYR A 55 -6.52 -6.89 10.47
C TYR A 55 -8.05 -7.00 10.48
N GLU A 56 -8.60 -8.11 10.95
CA GLU A 56 -10.04 -8.33 11.03
C GLU A 56 -10.74 -7.36 11.98
N GLN A 57 -10.07 -6.93 13.05
CA GLN A 57 -10.59 -5.92 13.97
C GLN A 57 -10.61 -4.52 13.36
N ILE A 58 -9.53 -4.13 12.66
CA ILE A 58 -9.37 -2.75 12.17
C ILE A 58 -10.04 -2.50 10.82
N MET A 59 -10.11 -3.52 9.96
CA MET A 59 -10.57 -3.35 8.58
C MET A 59 -12.02 -2.84 8.49
N PRO A 60 -12.98 -3.35 9.28
CA PRO A 60 -14.35 -2.82 9.29
C PRO A 60 -14.42 -1.35 9.71
N VAL A 61 -13.60 -0.93 10.68
CA VAL A 61 -13.53 0.46 11.14
C VAL A 61 -13.00 1.36 10.03
N ALA A 62 -11.93 0.94 9.36
CA ALA A 62 -11.34 1.68 8.23
C ALA A 62 -12.35 1.81 7.07
N GLN A 63 -13.04 0.73 6.71
CA GLN A 63 -14.06 0.73 5.66
C GLN A 63 -15.22 1.66 6.00
N LYS A 64 -15.70 1.63 7.25
CA LYS A 64 -16.77 2.54 7.70
C LYS A 64 -16.34 4.00 7.60
N TYR A 65 -15.11 4.31 8.01
CA TYR A 65 -14.58 5.66 7.89
C TYR A 65 -14.51 6.10 6.42
N GLN A 66 -13.97 5.26 5.54
CA GLN A 66 -13.91 5.54 4.10
C GLN A 66 -15.30 5.74 3.47
N ALA A 67 -16.26 4.88 3.83
CA ALA A 67 -17.64 5.00 3.36
C ALA A 67 -18.27 6.33 3.79
N ASN A 68 -18.06 6.75 5.04
CA ASN A 68 -18.56 8.02 5.55
C ASN A 68 -17.98 9.24 4.82
N VAL A 69 -16.69 9.18 4.47
CA VAL A 69 -16.02 10.24 3.69
C VAL A 69 -16.62 10.33 2.29
N LEU A 70 -16.80 9.19 1.62
CA LEU A 70 -17.37 9.17 0.26
C LEU A 70 -18.87 9.48 0.24
N ALA A 71 -19.59 9.21 1.33
CA ALA A 71 -21.01 9.53 1.47
C ALA A 71 -21.29 11.05 1.54
N GLN A 72 -20.26 11.90 1.67
CA GLN A 72 -20.39 13.35 1.56
C GLN A 72 -20.62 13.83 0.12
N LEU A 73 -20.37 12.95 -0.86
CA LEU A 73 -20.55 13.21 -2.29
C LEU A 73 -21.80 12.49 -2.77
N ASP A 74 -22.56 13.08 -3.68
CA ASP A 74 -23.64 12.40 -4.37
C ASP A 74 -23.12 11.39 -5.41
N GLU A 75 -24.03 10.63 -6.04
CA GLU A 75 -23.62 9.60 -7.00
C GLU A 75 -22.84 10.17 -8.22
N PRO A 76 -23.33 11.22 -8.91
CA PRO A 76 -22.57 11.89 -9.96
C PRO A 76 -21.17 12.35 -9.53
N GLU A 77 -21.05 12.95 -8.34
CA GLU A 77 -19.77 13.45 -7.80
C GLU A 77 -18.80 12.30 -7.51
N ARG A 78 -19.29 11.19 -6.93
CA ARG A 78 -18.46 9.99 -6.70
C ARG A 78 -17.93 9.41 -8.02
N VAL A 79 -18.78 9.35 -9.06
CA VAL A 79 -18.38 8.88 -10.39
C VAL A 79 -17.33 9.80 -11.01
N ALA A 80 -17.51 11.12 -10.91
CA ALA A 80 -16.57 12.10 -11.41
C ALA A 80 -15.21 12.00 -10.72
N LEU A 81 -15.20 11.93 -9.38
CA LEU A 81 -13.98 11.76 -8.57
C LEU A 81 -13.23 10.48 -8.95
N TYR A 82 -13.93 9.33 -8.99
CA TYR A 82 -13.31 8.06 -9.36
C TYR A 82 -12.71 8.11 -10.75
N THR A 83 -13.43 8.66 -11.72
CA THR A 83 -12.97 8.79 -13.11
C THR A 83 -11.71 9.66 -13.19
N ALA A 84 -11.66 10.77 -12.47
CA ALA A 84 -10.49 11.64 -12.42
C ALA A 84 -9.29 10.93 -11.78
N LEU A 85 -9.46 10.29 -10.62
CA LEU A 85 -8.40 9.54 -9.95
C LEU A 85 -7.84 8.41 -10.82
N MET A 86 -8.69 7.66 -11.52
CA MET A 86 -8.24 6.59 -12.41
C MET A 86 -7.47 7.10 -13.63
N LYS A 87 -7.84 8.26 -14.18
CA LYS A 87 -7.07 8.91 -15.24
C LYS A 87 -5.68 9.32 -14.74
N LEU A 88 -5.61 9.92 -13.55
CA LEU A 88 -4.35 10.32 -12.92
C LEU A 88 -3.46 9.12 -12.59
N ARG A 89 -4.05 8.03 -12.06
CA ARG A 89 -3.32 6.79 -11.80
C ARG A 89 -2.68 6.23 -13.06
N LYS A 90 -3.44 6.13 -14.15
CA LYS A 90 -2.91 5.70 -15.46
C LYS A 90 -1.78 6.60 -15.95
N ALA A 91 -1.90 7.92 -15.78
CA ALA A 91 -0.85 8.87 -16.13
C ALA A 91 0.41 8.67 -15.27
N ALA A 92 0.25 8.39 -13.97
CA ALA A 92 1.36 8.07 -13.06
C ALA A 92 2.08 6.79 -13.50
N ASP A 93 1.32 5.72 -13.75
CA ASP A 93 1.85 4.41 -14.16
C ASP A 93 2.57 4.50 -15.51
N ALA A 94 2.14 5.40 -16.40
CA ALA A 94 2.78 5.70 -17.68
C ALA A 94 3.97 6.68 -17.58
N GLY A 95 4.33 7.15 -16.38
CA GLY A 95 5.44 8.09 -16.17
C GLY A 95 5.17 9.50 -16.71
N LEU A 96 3.90 9.86 -16.95
CA LEU A 96 3.50 11.15 -17.50
C LEU A 96 3.44 12.26 -16.43
N LEU A 97 3.39 11.88 -15.16
CA LEU A 97 3.49 12.83 -14.04
C LEU A 97 4.95 13.23 -13.85
N ARG A 98 5.34 14.36 -14.44
CA ARG A 98 6.66 14.94 -14.20
C ARG A 98 6.65 15.70 -12.87
N VAL A 99 7.57 15.35 -11.98
CA VAL A 99 7.91 16.24 -10.85
C VAL A 99 8.79 17.35 -11.43
N PRO A 100 8.44 18.63 -11.25
CA PRO A 100 9.31 19.73 -11.68
C PRO A 100 10.67 19.60 -10.96
N PRO A 101 11.80 19.78 -11.65
CA PRO A 101 13.08 19.87 -10.98
C PRO A 101 13.10 21.14 -10.12
N GLY A 102 12.96 20.99 -8.79
CA GLY A 102 12.99 22.15 -7.89
C GLY A 102 12.53 21.97 -6.43
N SER A 103 12.10 20.79 -5.96
CA SER A 103 11.67 20.61 -4.56
C SER A 103 12.53 19.68 -3.71
N ALA A 104 13.72 19.28 -4.19
CA ALA A 104 14.72 18.59 -3.39
C ALA A 104 15.84 19.55 -2.95
N SER A 105 15.53 20.49 -2.05
CA SER A 105 16.48 21.04 -1.07
C SER A 105 15.79 22.01 -0.11
N ALA A 106 15.60 21.60 1.15
CA ALA A 106 15.74 22.43 2.35
C ALA A 106 15.63 21.50 3.57
N ASP A 107 16.81 21.16 4.10
CA ASP A 107 17.15 20.65 5.45
C ASP A 107 16.60 19.31 5.96
#